data_AF-A0A424HVC3-F1
#
_entry.id   AF-A0A424HVC3-F1
#
_cell.length_a   1.000
_cell.length_b   1.000
_cell.length_c   1.000
_cell.angle_alpha   90.00
_cell.angle_beta   90.00
_cell.angle_gamma   90.00
#
_symmetry.space_group_name_H-M   'P 1'
#
loop_
_entity.id
_entity.type
_entity.pdbx_description
1 polymer ?
#
loop_
_entity_poly.entity_id
_entity_poly.type
_entity_poly.pdbx_seq_one_letter_code
_entity_poly.pdbx_strand_id
1 'polypeptide(L)'
;MVNASLNWASITGLGLILFWIPLYLISLIHVDWLARRQIERSERGPEWIVFVVTFCGRAFCLPFVAGILFFQGWRLDPILQFGVFLLGAGVIAEASASTLKVDEQNRQFAAAHRSDTDHSRPSAMTLRVQDRVWLWAVLHATLPLVSFYYAFTRRTITPFLWDIIVRIVVVLLSNGLMYLLVVLAGGWLPASALSNANPWLIVAFAFVLLVLNWLLAVLAARHGIMKAKSFARLKLGMQS
;
A
#
# COMPACT_ATOMS: atom_id res chain seq x y z
N MET A 1 -11.57 -22.60 28.98
CA MET A 1 -12.64 -21.64 28.59
C MET A 1 -11.98 -20.50 27.84
N VAL A 2 -12.32 -20.29 26.56
CA VAL A 2 -11.85 -19.12 25.82
C VAL A 2 -12.67 -17.94 26.33
N ASN A 3 -12.03 -16.99 27.02
CA ASN A 3 -12.70 -15.78 27.45
C ASN A 3 -12.99 -14.95 26.19
N ALA A 4 -14.24 -14.96 25.73
CA ALA A 4 -14.68 -14.23 24.55
C ALA A 4 -14.88 -12.73 24.83
N SER A 5 -14.50 -12.25 26.02
CA SER A 5 -14.54 -10.83 26.36
C SER A 5 -13.38 -10.08 25.70
N LEU A 6 -13.65 -8.84 25.26
CA LEU A 6 -12.65 -7.92 24.75
C LEU A 6 -11.72 -7.52 25.90
N ASN A 7 -10.50 -8.03 25.87
CA ASN A 7 -9.43 -7.65 26.80
C ASN A 7 -8.73 -6.36 26.34
N TRP A 8 -7.92 -5.75 27.20
CA TRP A 8 -7.27 -4.47 26.90
C TRP A 8 -6.39 -4.51 25.64
N ALA A 9 -5.65 -5.60 25.42
CA ALA A 9 -4.82 -5.76 24.23
C ALA A 9 -5.68 -5.87 22.95
N SER A 10 -6.80 -6.58 22.99
CA SER A 10 -7.73 -6.64 21.85
C SER A 10 -8.39 -5.29 21.56
N ILE A 11 -8.72 -4.50 22.59
CA ILE A 11 -9.20 -3.12 22.44
C ILE A 11 -8.13 -2.25 21.78
N THR A 12 -6.86 -2.36 22.21
CA THR A 12 -5.74 -1.66 21.57
C THR A 12 -5.56 -2.05 20.12
N GLY A 13 -5.68 -3.34 19.79
CA GLY A 13 -5.64 -3.83 18.41
C GLY A 13 -6.72 -3.18 17.55
N LEU A 14 -7.97 -3.10 18.04
CA LEU A 14 -9.05 -2.40 17.34
C LEU A 14 -8.79 -0.89 17.22
N GLY A 15 -8.26 -0.26 18.26
CA GLY A 15 -7.86 1.15 18.19
C GLY A 15 -6.83 1.39 17.09
N LEU A 16 -5.77 0.58 17.05
CA LEU A 16 -4.72 0.69 16.04
C LEU A 16 -5.26 0.46 14.62
N ILE A 17 -6.13 -0.54 14.40
CA ILE A 17 -6.69 -0.77 13.06
C ILE A 17 -7.63 0.36 12.61
N LEU A 18 -8.38 0.96 13.53
CA LEU A 18 -9.26 2.09 13.23
C LEU A 18 -8.45 3.34 12.85
N PHE A 19 -7.37 3.62 13.58
CA PHE A 19 -6.46 4.73 13.30
C PHE A 19 -5.53 4.48 12.12
N TRP A 20 -5.32 3.21 11.71
CA TRP A 20 -4.46 2.85 10.60
C TRP A 20 -4.88 3.51 9.29
N ILE A 21 -6.17 3.43 8.92
CA ILE A 21 -6.68 3.94 7.64
C ILE A 21 -6.40 5.44 7.46
N PRO A 22 -6.81 6.35 8.38
CA PRO A 22 -6.55 7.77 8.22
C PRO A 22 -5.05 8.10 8.23
N LEU A 23 -4.26 7.46 9.11
CA LEU A 23 -2.80 7.66 9.16
C LEU A 23 -2.12 7.21 7.85
N TYR A 24 -2.59 6.11 7.28
CA TYR A 24 -2.10 5.58 6.02
C TYR A 24 -2.43 6.52 4.86
N LEU A 25 -3.66 7.03 4.78
CA LEU A 25 -4.07 7.99 3.75
C LEU A 25 -3.28 9.29 3.81
N ILE A 26 -3.00 9.82 5.00
CA ILE A 26 -2.20 11.05 5.12
C ILE A 26 -0.75 10.80 4.71
N SER A 27 -0.23 9.61 5.00
CA SER A 27 1.09 9.21 4.51
C SER A 27 1.13 9.12 2.98
N LEU A 28 0.06 8.66 2.32
CA LEU A 28 -0.07 8.69 0.86
C LEU A 28 -0.15 10.12 0.29
N ILE A 29 -0.85 11.04 0.96
CA ILE A 29 -0.86 12.46 0.59
C ILE A 29 0.56 13.02 0.61
N HIS A 30 1.34 12.68 1.65
CA HIS A 30 2.73 13.11 1.73
C HIS A 30 3.59 12.47 0.63
N VAL A 31 3.42 11.18 0.32
CA VAL A 31 4.08 10.55 -0.85
C VAL A 31 3.75 11.31 -2.14
N ASP A 32 2.47 11.59 -2.41
CA ASP A 32 2.03 12.26 -3.63
C ASP A 32 2.61 13.68 -3.74
N TRP A 33 2.63 14.40 -2.61
CA TRP A 33 3.23 15.72 -2.53
C TRP A 33 4.75 15.68 -2.74
N LEU A 34 5.44 14.73 -2.10
CA LEU A 34 6.88 14.57 -2.18
C LEU A 34 7.34 14.10 -3.57
N ALA A 35 6.56 13.22 -4.21
CA ALA A 35 6.78 12.78 -5.58
C ALA A 35 6.71 13.94 -6.59
N ARG A 36 5.87 14.95 -6.32
CA ARG A 36 5.79 16.20 -7.08
C ARG A 36 6.96 17.14 -6.78
N ARG A 37 7.34 17.27 -5.50
CA ARG A 37 8.39 18.19 -5.02
C ARG A 37 9.82 17.75 -5.36
N GLN A 38 10.07 16.47 -5.58
CA GLN A 38 11.39 15.92 -5.91
C GLN A 38 11.95 16.32 -7.29
N ILE A 39 11.40 17.35 -7.93
CA ILE A 39 12.03 18.05 -9.05
C ILE A 39 13.11 19.03 -8.54
N GLU A 40 13.16 19.38 -7.24
CA GLU A 40 14.00 20.51 -6.80
C GLU A 40 14.95 20.35 -5.60
N ARG A 41 15.13 19.19 -4.93
CA ARG A 41 16.27 19.10 -3.97
C ARG A 41 16.77 17.71 -3.61
N SER A 42 18.08 17.55 -3.77
CA SER A 42 18.92 16.36 -3.60
C SER A 42 19.64 16.31 -2.23
N GLU A 43 19.13 16.94 -1.18
CA GLU A 43 19.98 17.20 0.01
C GLU A 43 19.45 16.75 1.38
N ARG A 44 18.54 15.76 1.47
CA ARG A 44 18.20 15.17 2.79
C ARG A 44 17.93 13.67 2.74
N GLY A 45 19.00 12.90 2.54
CA GLY A 45 19.00 11.44 2.67
C GLY A 45 18.35 10.90 3.97
N PRO A 46 18.67 11.44 5.17
CA PRO A 46 18.14 10.87 6.42
C PRO A 46 16.63 11.13 6.63
N GLU A 47 16.11 12.30 6.22
CA GLU A 47 14.67 12.58 6.31
C GLU A 47 13.86 11.63 5.40
N TRP A 48 14.42 11.31 4.23
CA TRP A 48 13.84 10.31 3.34
C TRP A 48 13.80 8.92 3.95
N ILE A 49 14.86 8.51 4.66
CA ILE A 49 14.90 7.22 5.36
C ILE A 49 13.83 7.18 6.45
N VAL A 50 13.75 8.21 7.31
CA VAL A 50 12.75 8.29 8.38
C VAL A 50 11.34 8.28 7.79
N PHE A 51 11.11 8.98 6.68
CA PHE A 51 9.84 8.97 5.97
C PHE A 51 9.48 7.57 5.47
N VAL A 52 10.38 6.89 4.76
CA VAL A 52 10.15 5.54 4.22
C VAL A 52 9.90 4.54 5.34
N VAL A 53 10.68 4.58 6.42
CA VAL A 53 10.49 3.72 7.59
C VAL A 53 9.13 3.99 8.24
N THR A 54 8.75 5.25 8.43
CA THR A 54 7.45 5.63 9.00
C THR A 54 6.30 5.17 8.10
N PHE A 55 6.45 5.35 6.79
CA PHE A 55 5.45 4.93 5.80
C PHE A 55 5.28 3.42 5.77
N CYS A 56 6.37 2.65 5.69
CA CYS A 56 6.35 1.19 5.75
C CYS A 56 5.78 0.68 7.07
N GLY A 57 6.17 1.30 8.20
CA GLY A 57 5.66 0.99 9.52
C GLY A 57 4.14 1.18 9.61
N ARG A 58 3.61 2.28 9.05
CA ARG A 58 2.16 2.53 8.96
C ARG A 58 1.48 1.58 7.98
N ALA A 59 2.07 1.31 6.81
CA ALA A 59 1.46 0.51 5.76
C ALA A 59 1.32 -0.98 6.15
N PHE A 60 2.34 -1.54 6.80
CA PHE A 60 2.44 -2.96 7.07
C PHE A 60 2.50 -3.27 8.56
N CYS A 61 3.47 -2.71 9.30
CA CYS A 61 3.70 -3.14 10.69
C CYS A 61 2.50 -2.85 11.59
N LEU A 62 1.88 -1.69 11.45
CA LEU A 62 0.76 -1.27 12.29
C LEU A 62 -0.48 -2.18 12.18
N PRO A 63 -0.99 -2.53 10.97
CA PRO A 63 -2.10 -3.48 10.86
C PRO A 63 -1.70 -4.91 11.28
N PHE A 64 -0.45 -5.33 11.07
CA PHE A 64 0.03 -6.63 11.56
C PHE A 64 0.04 -6.69 13.10
N VAL A 65 0.61 -5.68 13.76
CA VAL A 65 0.60 -5.58 15.23
C VAL A 65 -0.82 -5.50 15.76
N ALA A 66 -1.69 -4.70 15.14
CA ALA A 66 -3.10 -4.61 15.50
C ALA A 66 -3.79 -5.98 15.44
N GLY A 67 -3.56 -6.75 14.37
CA GLY A 67 -4.09 -8.10 14.22
C GLY A 67 -3.58 -9.08 15.28
N ILE A 68 -2.27 -9.05 15.58
CA ILE A 68 -1.68 -9.89 16.63
C ILE A 68 -2.31 -9.57 17.99
N LEU A 69 -2.40 -8.29 18.35
CA LEU A 69 -2.99 -7.86 19.61
C LEU A 69 -4.47 -8.24 19.71
N PHE A 70 -5.21 -8.12 18.60
CA PHE A 70 -6.61 -8.52 18.53
C PHE A 70 -6.81 -10.02 18.81
N PHE A 71 -6.09 -10.88 18.09
CA PHE A 71 -6.28 -12.34 18.17
C PHE A 71 -5.53 -13.02 19.32
N GLN A 72 -4.42 -12.45 19.78
CA GLN A 72 -3.56 -13.08 20.79
C GLN A 72 -3.46 -12.31 22.11
N GLY A 73 -4.12 -11.16 22.24
CA GLY A 73 -4.09 -10.33 23.44
C GLY A 73 -4.51 -11.06 24.72
N TRP A 74 -5.36 -12.09 24.61
CA TRP A 74 -5.84 -12.88 25.74
C TRP A 74 -4.75 -13.73 26.43
N ARG A 75 -3.61 -13.96 25.77
CA ARG A 75 -2.47 -14.71 26.33
C ARG A 75 -1.58 -13.86 27.22
N LEU A 76 -1.72 -12.55 27.18
CA LEU A 76 -0.92 -11.64 27.99
C LEU A 76 -1.48 -11.55 29.41
N ASP A 77 -0.61 -11.43 30.40
CA ASP A 77 -1.03 -11.14 31.77
C ASP A 77 -1.74 -9.78 31.85
N PRO A 78 -2.72 -9.59 32.75
CA PRO A 78 -3.51 -8.35 32.81
C PRO A 78 -2.67 -7.07 32.90
N ILE A 79 -1.56 -7.09 33.65
CA ILE A 79 -0.65 -5.94 33.77
C ILE A 79 0.08 -5.63 32.44
N LEU A 80 0.46 -6.66 31.69
CA LEU A 80 1.10 -6.51 30.39
C LEU A 80 0.10 -6.03 29.34
N GLN A 81 -1.15 -6.50 29.39
CA GLN A 81 -2.22 -6.00 28.52
C GLN A 81 -2.43 -4.50 28.74
N PHE A 82 -2.45 -4.04 29.98
CA PHE A 82 -2.56 -2.62 30.30
C PHE A 82 -1.33 -1.82 29.84
N GLY A 83 -0.12 -2.35 30.02
CA GLY A 83 1.11 -1.74 29.49
C GLY A 83 1.08 -1.56 27.97
N VAL A 84 0.64 -2.60 27.24
CA VAL A 84 0.45 -2.55 25.78
C VAL A 84 -0.63 -1.54 25.40
N PHE A 85 -1.70 -1.42 26.19
CA PHE A 85 -2.73 -0.41 25.98
C PHE A 85 -2.17 1.01 26.07
N LEU A 86 -1.39 1.32 27.11
CA LEU A 86 -0.74 2.62 27.25
C LEU A 86 0.24 2.90 26.11
N LEU A 87 1.02 1.89 25.71
CA LEU A 87 1.97 2.00 24.60
C LEU A 87 1.23 2.25 23.26
N GLY A 88 0.14 1.53 23.00
CA GLY A 88 -0.68 1.72 21.81
C GLY A 88 -1.34 3.09 21.78
N ALA A 89 -1.84 3.58 22.91
CA ALA A 89 -2.35 4.94 23.03
C ALA A 89 -1.26 5.99 22.75
N GLY A 90 -0.05 5.80 23.26
CA GLY A 90 1.10 6.65 22.98
C GLY A 90 1.48 6.66 21.50
N VAL A 91 1.49 5.49 20.84
CA VAL A 91 1.73 5.37 19.38
C VAL A 91 0.67 6.14 18.58
N ILE A 92 -0.61 6.05 18.96
CA ILE A 92 -1.69 6.80 18.30
C ILE A 92 -1.50 8.31 18.50
N ALA A 93 -1.14 8.74 19.70
CA ALA A 93 -0.91 10.16 20.01
C ALA A 93 0.26 10.72 19.18
N GLU A 94 1.41 10.03 19.16
CA GLU A 94 2.59 10.45 18.39
C GLU A 94 2.33 10.40 16.88
N ALA A 95 1.66 9.35 16.40
CA ALA A 95 1.27 9.25 15.01
C ALA A 95 0.33 10.38 14.60
N SER A 96 -0.60 10.80 15.48
CA SER A 96 -1.50 11.92 15.23
C SER A 96 -0.74 13.26 15.21
N ALA A 97 0.14 13.50 16.18
CA ALA A 97 0.94 14.73 16.28
C ALA A 97 1.88 14.91 15.07
N SER A 98 2.64 13.86 14.73
CA SER A 98 3.52 13.86 13.55
C SER A 98 2.76 14.10 12.24
N THR A 99 1.57 13.53 12.13
CA THR A 99 0.69 13.68 10.97
C THR A 99 0.16 15.10 10.82
N LEU A 100 -0.27 15.74 11.92
CA LEU A 100 -0.68 17.14 11.92
C LEU A 100 0.46 18.07 11.50
N LYS A 101 1.68 17.82 12.01
CA LYS A 101 2.87 18.57 11.64
C LYS A 101 3.18 18.47 10.14
N VAL A 102 3.07 17.27 9.58
CA VAL A 102 3.27 17.02 8.14
C VAL A 102 2.21 17.72 7.29
N ASP A 103 0.95 17.67 7.69
CA ASP A 103 -0.13 18.35 6.98
C ASP A 103 0.07 19.87 6.97
N GLU A 104 0.46 20.44 8.11
CA GLU A 104 0.77 21.86 8.23
C GLU A 104 1.95 22.28 7.34
N GLN A 105 3.03 21.50 7.32
CA GLN A 105 4.16 21.74 6.42
C GLN A 105 3.75 21.71 4.94
N ASN A 106 2.92 20.73 4.56
CA ASN A 106 2.39 20.62 3.20
C ASN A 106 1.52 21.85 2.85
N ARG A 107 0.69 22.34 3.78
CA ARG A 107 -0.16 23.52 3.60
C ARG A 107 0.65 24.80 3.45
N GLN A 108 1.64 25.03 4.31
CA GLN A 108 2.51 26.21 4.27
C GLN A 108 3.27 26.30 2.95
N PHE A 109 3.85 25.19 2.49
CA PHE A 109 4.52 25.15 1.20
C PHE A 109 3.56 25.35 0.02
N ALA A 110 2.36 24.75 0.08
CA ALA A 110 1.34 24.96 -0.94
C ALA A 110 0.87 26.42 -0.99
N ALA A 111 0.81 27.11 0.16
CA ALA A 111 0.53 28.54 0.21
C ALA A 111 1.67 29.36 -0.42
N ALA A 112 2.93 29.02 -0.13
CA ALA A 112 4.10 29.69 -0.69
C ALA A 112 4.21 29.56 -2.22
N HIS A 113 3.75 28.46 -2.81
CA HIS A 113 3.77 28.26 -4.28
C HIS A 113 2.52 28.80 -4.99
N ARG A 114 1.45 29.12 -4.24
CA ARG A 114 0.23 29.71 -4.81
C ARG A 114 0.39 31.19 -5.17
N SER A 115 1.44 31.88 -4.72
CA SER A 115 1.68 33.28 -5.09
C SER A 115 2.22 33.46 -6.51
N ASP A 116 2.85 32.43 -7.09
CA ASP A 116 3.51 32.51 -8.41
C ASP A 116 2.72 31.89 -9.57
N THR A 117 1.66 31.12 -9.28
CA THR A 117 0.87 30.43 -10.30
C THR A 117 -0.62 30.66 -10.09
N ASP A 118 -1.32 30.93 -11.21
CA ASP A 118 -2.73 31.27 -11.32
C ASP A 118 -3.65 30.46 -10.38
N HIS A 119 -4.68 31.11 -9.81
CA HIS A 119 -5.48 30.69 -8.64
C HIS A 119 -6.36 29.43 -8.83
N SER A 120 -6.16 28.66 -9.90
CA SER A 120 -6.94 27.46 -10.16
C SER A 120 -6.34 26.23 -9.46
N ARG A 121 -7.15 25.54 -8.66
CA ARG A 121 -6.77 24.21 -8.12
C ARG A 121 -6.35 23.31 -9.29
N PRO A 122 -5.21 22.59 -9.20
CA PRO A 122 -4.76 21.74 -10.29
C PRO A 122 -5.87 20.74 -10.63
N SER A 123 -6.32 20.79 -11.89
CA SER A 123 -7.30 19.84 -12.39
C SER A 123 -6.77 18.42 -12.23
N ALA A 124 -7.65 17.44 -11.97
CA ALA A 124 -7.25 16.04 -11.94
C ALA A 124 -6.49 15.62 -13.21
N MET A 125 -6.75 16.30 -14.34
CA MET A 125 -6.04 16.09 -15.60
C MET A 125 -4.59 16.57 -15.57
N THR A 126 -4.29 17.72 -14.95
CA THR A 126 -2.91 18.22 -14.84
C THR A 126 -2.10 17.34 -13.91
N LEU A 127 -2.70 16.87 -12.81
CA LEU A 127 -2.08 15.92 -11.89
C LEU A 127 -1.68 14.61 -12.59
N ARG A 128 -2.55 14.06 -13.45
CA ARG A 128 -2.22 12.85 -14.24
C ARG A 128 -1.02 13.03 -15.17
N VAL A 129 -0.82 14.22 -15.72
CA VAL A 129 0.32 14.50 -16.60
C VAL A 129 1.62 14.58 -15.81
N GLN A 130 1.56 15.10 -14.59
CA GLN A 130 2.71 15.20 -13.69
C GLN A 130 3.05 13.87 -12.99
N ASP A 131 2.19 12.85 -13.11
CA ASP A 131 2.43 11.56 -12.45
C ASP A 131 3.73 10.89 -12.93
N ARG A 132 4.53 10.46 -11.95
CA ARG A 132 5.65 9.54 -12.12
C ARG A 132 5.12 8.12 -12.27
N VAL A 133 5.03 7.69 -13.53
CA VAL A 133 4.40 6.41 -13.92
C VAL A 133 4.93 5.22 -13.12
N TRP A 134 6.26 5.10 -12.98
CA TRP A 134 6.88 3.98 -12.28
C TRP A 134 6.61 3.96 -10.79
N LEU A 135 6.69 5.12 -10.13
CA LEU A 135 6.42 5.24 -8.70
C LEU A 135 4.99 4.77 -8.41
N TRP A 136 4.01 5.34 -9.13
CA TRP A 136 2.61 4.98 -8.94
C TRP A 136 2.32 3.53 -9.28
N ALA A 137 2.91 2.99 -10.36
CA ALA A 137 2.75 1.59 -10.74
C ALA A 137 3.23 0.63 -9.65
N VAL A 138 4.41 0.90 -9.07
CA VAL A 138 4.95 0.12 -7.95
C VAL A 138 4.04 0.23 -6.72
N LEU A 139 3.61 1.44 -6.36
CA LEU A 139 2.73 1.67 -5.21
C LEU A 139 1.38 0.95 -5.36
N HIS A 140 0.77 0.99 -6.55
CA HIS A 140 -0.47 0.26 -6.85
C HIS A 140 -0.32 -1.25 -6.69
N ALA A 141 0.82 -1.82 -7.11
CA ALA A 141 1.05 -3.25 -7.06
C ALA A 141 1.39 -3.76 -5.64
N THR A 142 2.08 -2.92 -4.85
CA THR A 142 2.63 -3.27 -3.54
C THR A 142 1.70 -2.98 -2.38
N LEU A 143 0.99 -1.85 -2.41
CA LEU A 143 0.36 -1.32 -1.22
C LEU A 143 -1.18 -1.37 -1.29
N PRO A 144 -1.83 -1.75 -0.17
CA PRO A 144 -3.27 -1.67 -0.08
C PRO A 144 -3.73 -0.20 -0.17
N LEU A 145 -4.96 0.02 -0.63
CA LEU A 145 -5.63 1.33 -0.66
C LEU A 145 -5.02 2.43 -1.56
N VAL A 146 -3.79 2.27 -2.08
CA VAL A 146 -3.21 3.18 -3.09
C VAL A 146 -4.12 3.34 -4.29
N SER A 147 -4.73 2.24 -4.73
CA SER A 147 -5.66 2.26 -5.86
C SER A 147 -6.87 3.15 -5.64
N PHE A 148 -7.45 3.12 -4.43
CA PHE A 148 -8.56 4.00 -4.08
C PHE A 148 -8.10 5.45 -3.98
N TYR A 149 -6.97 5.71 -3.31
CA TYR A 149 -6.39 7.04 -3.21
C TYR A 149 -6.14 7.65 -4.61
N TYR A 150 -5.53 6.89 -5.51
CA TYR A 150 -5.27 7.32 -6.88
C TYR A 150 -6.58 7.57 -7.63
N ALA A 151 -7.57 6.69 -7.48
CA ALA A 151 -8.86 6.84 -8.14
C ALA A 151 -9.61 8.11 -7.69
N PHE A 152 -9.59 8.43 -6.40
CA PHE A 152 -10.20 9.66 -5.88
C PHE A 152 -9.46 10.92 -6.31
N THR A 153 -8.13 10.94 -6.15
CA THR A 153 -7.33 12.15 -6.43
C THR A 153 -7.22 12.44 -7.92
N ARG A 154 -7.05 11.40 -8.74
CA ARG A 154 -6.92 11.53 -10.19
C ARG A 154 -8.25 11.36 -10.91
N ARG A 155 -9.36 11.05 -10.22
CA ARG A 155 -10.69 10.80 -10.83
C ARG A 155 -10.65 9.77 -11.96
N THR A 156 -9.84 8.72 -11.82
CA THR A 156 -9.72 7.63 -12.81
C THR A 156 -9.57 6.28 -12.14
N ILE A 157 -10.38 5.33 -12.57
CA ILE A 157 -10.31 3.95 -12.08
C ILE A 157 -9.46 3.06 -13.01
N THR A 158 -8.94 3.59 -14.12
CA THR A 158 -8.31 2.80 -15.19
C THR A 158 -7.11 1.97 -14.70
N PRO A 159 -6.17 2.49 -13.90
CA PRO A 159 -5.07 1.67 -13.38
C PRO A 159 -5.54 0.54 -12.47
N PHE A 160 -6.56 0.81 -11.65
CA PHE A 160 -7.16 -0.17 -10.75
C PHE A 160 -7.84 -1.31 -11.52
N LEU A 161 -8.61 -1.00 -12.56
CA LEU A 161 -9.25 -2.03 -13.39
C LEU A 161 -8.21 -2.90 -14.11
N TRP A 162 -7.14 -2.31 -14.65
CA TRP A 162 -6.06 -3.08 -15.26
C TRP A 162 -5.36 -4.00 -14.27
N ASP A 163 -5.09 -3.52 -13.05
CA ASP A 163 -4.51 -4.33 -11.98
C ASP A 163 -5.42 -5.52 -11.61
N ILE A 164 -6.72 -5.29 -11.39
CA ILE A 164 -7.69 -6.36 -11.09
C ILE A 164 -7.74 -7.39 -12.21
N ILE A 165 -7.89 -6.94 -13.47
CA ILE A 165 -8.00 -7.84 -14.62
C ILE A 165 -6.76 -8.72 -14.72
N VAL A 166 -5.57 -8.13 -14.64
CA VAL A 166 -4.32 -8.89 -14.73
C VAL A 166 -4.17 -9.84 -13.55
N ARG A 167 -4.53 -9.45 -12.33
CA ARG A 167 -4.51 -10.36 -11.17
C ARG A 167 -5.45 -11.54 -11.35
N ILE A 168 -6.68 -11.32 -11.85
CA ILE A 168 -7.61 -12.41 -12.15
C ILE A 168 -7.00 -13.35 -13.20
N VAL A 169 -6.45 -12.80 -14.28
CA VAL A 169 -5.81 -13.59 -15.34
C VAL A 169 -4.62 -14.39 -14.79
N VAL A 170 -3.75 -13.77 -13.98
CA VAL A 170 -2.60 -14.45 -13.38
C VAL A 170 -3.03 -15.56 -12.44
N VAL A 171 -4.06 -15.32 -11.62
CA VAL A 171 -4.62 -16.36 -10.72
C VAL A 171 -5.20 -17.51 -11.53
N LEU A 172 -5.96 -17.22 -12.59
CA LEU A 172 -6.53 -18.25 -13.47
C LEU A 172 -5.44 -19.04 -14.20
N LEU A 173 -4.42 -18.37 -14.73
CA LEU A 173 -3.29 -19.03 -15.40
C LEU A 173 -2.44 -19.86 -14.43
N SER A 174 -2.18 -19.34 -13.23
CA SER A 174 -1.39 -20.06 -12.22
C SER A 174 -2.12 -21.31 -11.74
N ASN A 175 -3.42 -21.20 -11.44
CA ASN A 175 -4.24 -22.36 -11.07
C ASN A 175 -4.38 -23.32 -12.26
N GLY A 176 -4.64 -22.81 -13.46
CA GLY A 176 -4.76 -23.61 -14.68
C GLY A 176 -3.48 -24.39 -15.00
N LEU A 177 -2.32 -23.76 -14.83
CA LEU A 177 -1.02 -24.41 -14.99
C LEU A 177 -0.82 -25.51 -13.92
N MET A 178 -1.19 -25.25 -12.67
CA MET A 178 -1.15 -26.26 -11.61
C MET A 178 -2.06 -27.45 -11.94
N TYR A 179 -3.30 -27.21 -12.39
CA TYR A 179 -4.21 -28.27 -12.83
C TYR A 179 -3.66 -29.05 -14.03
N LEU A 180 -3.10 -28.36 -15.02
CA LEU A 180 -2.49 -29.00 -16.20
C LEU A 180 -1.31 -29.89 -15.79
N LEU A 181 -0.44 -29.41 -14.91
CA LEU A 181 0.70 -30.18 -14.39
C LEU A 181 0.22 -31.42 -13.62
N VAL A 182 -0.83 -31.31 -12.81
CA VAL A 182 -1.45 -32.44 -12.10
C VAL A 182 -1.99 -33.49 -13.08
N VAL A 183 -2.68 -33.04 -14.15
CA VAL A 183 -3.23 -33.95 -15.16
C VAL A 183 -2.13 -34.65 -15.95
N LEU A 184 -1.11 -33.90 -16.40
CA LEU A 184 0.04 -34.46 -17.13
C LEU A 184 0.90 -35.40 -16.28
N ALA A 185 0.95 -35.18 -14.97
CA ALA A 185 1.66 -36.04 -14.02
C ALA A 185 0.90 -37.32 -13.63
N GLY A 186 -0.25 -37.60 -14.26
CA GLY A 186 -0.96 -38.88 -14.11
C GLY A 186 -2.09 -38.91 -13.06
N GLY A 187 -2.63 -37.74 -12.68
CA GLY A 187 -3.81 -37.64 -11.81
C GLY A 187 -3.56 -36.87 -10.51
N TRP A 188 -4.62 -36.69 -9.72
CA TRP A 188 -4.62 -35.97 -8.42
C TRP A 188 -3.37 -36.34 -7.61
N LEU A 189 -2.40 -35.43 -7.51
CA LEU A 189 -1.24 -35.60 -6.64
C LEU A 189 -1.78 -35.78 -5.21
N PRO A 190 -1.63 -36.96 -4.59
CA PRO A 190 -2.05 -37.13 -3.21
C PRO A 190 -1.24 -36.15 -2.35
N ALA A 191 -1.80 -35.66 -1.24
CA ALA A 191 -1.10 -34.73 -0.34
C ALA A 191 0.29 -35.25 0.12
N SER A 192 0.50 -36.57 0.04
CA SER A 192 1.78 -37.25 0.28
C SER A 192 2.86 -37.03 -0.79
N ALA A 193 2.52 -36.54 -1.99
CA ALA A 193 3.52 -36.19 -3.01
C ALA A 193 4.28 -34.90 -2.66
N LEU A 194 3.60 -33.96 -1.99
CA LEU A 194 4.22 -32.74 -1.46
C LEU A 194 4.99 -33.00 -0.15
N SER A 195 4.65 -34.04 0.62
CA SER A 195 5.37 -34.35 1.87
C SER A 195 6.81 -34.83 1.65
N ASN A 196 7.11 -35.34 0.44
CA ASN A 196 8.46 -35.77 0.06
C ASN A 196 9.24 -34.70 -0.71
N ALA A 197 8.59 -33.58 -1.08
CA ALA A 197 9.24 -32.50 -1.76
C ALA A 197 10.09 -31.69 -0.78
N ASN A 198 11.28 -31.27 -1.20
CA ASN A 198 12.15 -30.45 -0.37
C ASN A 198 11.44 -29.13 -0.03
N PRO A 199 11.23 -28.80 1.25
CA PRO A 199 10.50 -27.60 1.66
C PRO A 199 11.14 -26.31 1.13
N TRP A 200 12.47 -26.29 0.97
CA TRP A 200 13.17 -25.14 0.40
C TRP A 200 12.86 -24.92 -1.07
N LEU A 201 12.62 -26.00 -1.83
CA LEU A 201 12.24 -25.90 -3.24
C LEU A 201 10.80 -25.39 -3.38
N ILE A 202 9.90 -25.79 -2.48
CA ILE A 202 8.53 -25.25 -2.39
C ILE A 202 8.57 -23.74 -2.08
N VAL A 203 9.37 -23.34 -1.09
CA VAL A 203 9.52 -21.92 -0.72
C VAL A 203 10.13 -21.11 -1.86
N ALA A 204 11.17 -21.61 -2.52
CA ALA A 204 11.79 -20.95 -3.68
C ALA A 204 10.79 -20.80 -4.84
N PHE A 205 10.04 -21.84 -5.15
CA PHE A 205 9.02 -21.81 -6.21
C PHE A 205 7.89 -20.82 -5.87
N ALA A 206 7.37 -20.84 -4.65
CA ALA A 206 6.36 -19.90 -4.19
C ALA A 206 6.87 -18.44 -4.25
N PHE A 207 8.12 -18.21 -3.89
CA PHE A 207 8.77 -16.90 -3.99
C PHE A 207 8.86 -16.42 -5.45
N VAL A 208 9.29 -17.28 -6.37
CA VAL A 208 9.34 -16.95 -7.81
C VAL A 208 7.95 -16.59 -8.35
N LEU A 209 6.93 -17.37 -8.01
CA LEU A 209 5.54 -17.07 -8.41
C LEU A 209 5.06 -15.73 -7.84
N LEU A 210 5.39 -15.44 -6.58
CA LEU A 210 5.03 -14.18 -5.93
C LEU A 210 5.70 -12.98 -6.61
N VAL A 211 7.00 -13.09 -6.93
CA VAL A 211 7.74 -12.05 -7.66
C VAL A 211 7.17 -11.85 -9.07
N LEU A 212 6.88 -12.93 -9.79
CA LEU A 212 6.31 -12.86 -11.14
C LEU A 212 4.94 -12.19 -11.12
N ASN A 213 4.06 -12.59 -10.19
CA ASN A 213 2.74 -11.99 -10.02
C ASN A 213 2.85 -10.50 -9.67
N TRP A 214 3.78 -10.14 -8.79
CA TRP A 214 4.05 -8.75 -8.43
C TRP A 214 4.53 -7.93 -9.63
N LEU A 215 5.48 -8.44 -10.42
CA LEU A 215 5.98 -7.77 -11.63
C LEU A 215 4.87 -7.55 -12.65
N LEU A 216 4.01 -8.55 -12.88
CA LEU A 216 2.87 -8.44 -13.78
C LEU A 216 1.87 -7.38 -13.30
N ALA A 217 1.60 -7.30 -12.00
CA ALA A 217 0.77 -6.26 -11.41
C ALA A 217 1.37 -4.85 -11.61
N VAL A 218 2.69 -4.69 -11.41
CA VAL A 218 3.39 -3.42 -11.69
C VAL A 218 3.25 -3.03 -13.17
N LEU A 219 3.46 -3.96 -14.10
CA LEU A 219 3.35 -3.70 -15.52
C LEU A 219 1.92 -3.35 -15.94
N ALA A 220 0.91 -4.02 -15.37
CA ALA A 220 -0.50 -3.74 -15.60
C ALA A 220 -0.89 -2.33 -15.12
N ALA A 221 -0.52 -1.99 -13.88
CA ALA A 221 -0.76 -0.66 -13.31
C ALA A 221 -0.05 0.42 -14.14
N ARG A 222 1.21 0.19 -14.53
CA ARG A 222 1.97 1.06 -15.41
C ARG A 222 1.23 1.33 -16.71
N HIS A 223 0.73 0.29 -17.38
CA HIS A 223 -0.04 0.43 -18.62
C HIS A 223 -1.30 1.29 -18.43
N GLY A 224 -2.06 1.03 -17.36
CA GLY A 224 -3.24 1.82 -17.01
C GLY A 224 -2.92 3.30 -16.77
N ILE A 225 -1.83 3.59 -16.05
CA ILE A 225 -1.38 4.97 -15.79
C ILE A 225 -0.92 5.66 -17.07
N MET A 226 -0.15 4.98 -17.94
CA MET A 226 0.28 5.54 -19.22
C MET A 226 -0.92 5.91 -20.11
N LYS A 227 -1.94 5.05 -20.19
CA LYS A 227 -3.19 5.35 -20.91
C LYS A 227 -3.91 6.57 -20.31
N ALA A 228 -4.06 6.61 -18.99
CA ALA A 228 -4.67 7.74 -18.31
C ALA A 228 -3.91 9.06 -18.54
N LYS A 229 -2.57 9.00 -18.56
CA LYS A 229 -1.68 10.12 -18.84
C LYS A 229 -1.75 10.59 -20.30
N SER A 230 -1.80 9.66 -21.26
CA SER A 230 -1.98 9.98 -22.67
C SER A 230 -3.32 10.68 -22.92
N PHE A 231 -4.39 10.15 -22.34
CA PHE A 231 -5.72 10.79 -22.40
C PHE A 231 -5.71 12.17 -21.74
N ALA A 232 -4.94 12.33 -20.65
CA ALA A 232 -4.72 13.61 -19.99
C ALA A 232 -4.05 14.66 -20.86
N ARG A 233 -2.98 14.28 -21.57
CA ARG A 233 -2.29 15.16 -22.51
C ARG A 233 -3.20 15.62 -23.65
N LEU A 234 -3.92 14.68 -24.26
CA LEU A 234 -4.85 14.98 -25.37
C LEU A 234 -5.92 16.00 -24.97
N LYS A 235 -6.59 15.81 -23.82
CA LYS A 235 -7.66 16.71 -23.38
C LYS A 235 -7.16 18.11 -23.02
N LEU A 236 -5.90 18.21 -22.60
CA LEU A 236 -5.25 19.47 -22.25
C LEU A 236 -4.59 20.13 -23.48
N GLY A 237 -4.71 19.55 -24.68
CA GLY A 237 -4.09 20.09 -25.90
C GLY A 237 -2.56 20.02 -25.90
N MET A 238 -1.96 19.26 -24.98
CA MET A 238 -0.51 19.03 -24.97
C MET A 238 -0.21 17.96 -26.02
N GLN A 239 0.27 18.38 -27.19
CA GLN A 239 0.74 17.46 -28.23
C GLN A 239 1.95 16.67 -27.70
N SER A 240 2.01 15.38 -28.08
CA SER A 240 2.95 14.37 -27.57
C SER A 240 4.37 14.57 -28.06
#